data_AF-A0AAW2P5B7-F1
#
_entry.id   AF-A0AAW2P5B7-F1
#
_cell.length_a   1.000
_cell.length_b   1.000
_cell.length_c   1.000
_cell.angle_alpha   90.00
_cell.angle_beta   90.00
_cell.angle_gamma   90.00
#
_symmetry.space_group_name_H-M   'P 1'
#
loop_
_entity.id
_entity.type
_entity.pdbx_description
1 polymer ?
#
loop_
_entity_poly.entity_id
_entity_poly.type
_entity_poly.pdbx_seq_one_letter_code
_entity_poly.pdbx_strand_id
1 'polypeptide(L)'
;MKLPLEDEDEVVGAITLIFCSIPDKKLMSNLFARLLCPSYENIGKVIDEDHGHTLRQNPSTYMESINSAARGLHRIGTVFSYLAIHLSTSLDPDGSVVALLELFWPMLEKLFLSEHIESANLSAAACRALGLAIQASGEKFGTLLPKVLDSMSINFMSFQSHECYMKTAAVIIEEFGVKEEYGPLFMRTFERFSSSTSVMALTSSYICDQEPDVVEAYTNFASAYVRSCSKEVLAASGSLFEVSLQKAGICSTALHRGAALSAMSYVTCFLEVGLALLLEPEGSTSERSVQDMVIRVISISGEGLVSNLVYALLGVSAVSRVHKSATILQQLAAMCSLSEITKWKAVLCWEILHRWLYSALQTLPAEYLKPGEAESLVPIWLKALVAAASDYLQSRQSGEISSHGHMQGKGGILLKRLLREFADNHRNSPNLT
;
A
#
# COMPACT_ATOMS: atom_id res chain seq x y z
N MET A 1 -6.68 -16.89 35.18
CA MET A 1 -6.33 -17.65 33.96
C MET A 1 -6.47 -16.68 32.79
N LYS A 2 -5.39 -16.34 32.09
CA LYS A 2 -5.46 -15.44 30.92
C LYS A 2 -5.86 -16.28 29.71
N LEU A 3 -6.92 -15.88 29.00
CA LEU A 3 -7.28 -16.51 27.74
C LEU A 3 -6.20 -16.22 26.66
N PRO A 4 -6.04 -17.13 25.67
CA PRO A 4 -5.42 -16.81 24.40
C PRO A 4 -6.07 -15.58 23.76
N LEU A 5 -5.33 -14.83 22.94
CA LEU A 5 -5.83 -13.62 22.29
C LEU A 5 -7.02 -13.91 21.36
N GLU A 6 -6.99 -15.04 20.65
CA GLU A 6 -8.04 -15.45 19.72
C GLU A 6 -9.37 -15.72 20.45
N ASP A 7 -9.35 -16.55 21.50
CA ASP A 7 -10.52 -16.82 22.35
C ASP A 7 -11.05 -15.54 23.00
N GLU A 8 -10.15 -14.64 23.40
CA GLU A 8 -10.50 -13.36 23.98
C GLU A 8 -11.20 -12.43 22.97
N ASP A 9 -10.74 -12.39 21.72
CA ASP A 9 -11.37 -11.64 20.64
C ASP A 9 -12.77 -12.21 20.31
N GLU A 10 -12.95 -13.53 20.30
CA GLU A 10 -14.27 -14.15 20.08
C GLU A 10 -15.26 -13.80 21.19
N VAL A 11 -14.84 -13.89 22.45
CA VAL A 11 -15.68 -13.55 23.60
C VAL A 11 -16.06 -12.08 23.60
N VAL A 12 -15.10 -11.17 23.38
CA VAL A 12 -15.36 -9.73 23.30
C VAL A 12 -16.26 -9.39 22.11
N GLY A 13 -16.07 -10.07 20.97
CA GLY A 13 -16.94 -9.96 19.80
C GLY A 13 -18.38 -10.36 20.08
N ALA A 14 -18.59 -11.52 20.69
CA ALA A 14 -19.93 -11.99 21.06
C ALA A 14 -20.63 -11.04 22.04
N ILE A 15 -19.91 -10.53 23.05
CA ILE A 15 -20.45 -9.53 23.99
C ILE A 15 -20.82 -8.24 23.24
N THR A 16 -19.98 -7.78 22.32
CA THR A 16 -20.23 -6.58 21.51
C THR A 16 -21.50 -6.72 20.68
N LEU A 17 -21.70 -7.86 20.02
CA LEU A 17 -22.92 -8.13 19.25
C LEU A 17 -24.17 -8.11 20.13
N ILE A 18 -24.10 -8.68 21.34
CA ILE A 18 -25.20 -8.62 22.31
C ILE A 18 -25.49 -7.17 22.70
N PHE A 19 -24.46 -6.35 22.96
CA PHE A 19 -24.64 -4.95 23.30
C PHE A 19 -25.28 -4.15 22.16
N CYS A 20 -24.85 -4.39 20.92
CA CYS A 20 -25.42 -3.74 19.73
C CYS A 20 -26.92 -4.07 19.53
N SER A 21 -27.41 -5.19 20.05
CA SER A 21 -28.83 -5.55 19.98
C SER A 21 -29.72 -4.75 20.95
N ILE A 22 -29.14 -3.95 21.85
CA ILE A 22 -29.86 -3.18 22.86
C ILE A 22 -30.39 -1.87 22.24
N PRO A 23 -31.72 -1.62 22.22
CA PRO A 23 -32.27 -0.41 21.60
C PRO A 23 -31.93 0.89 22.33
N ASP A 24 -31.67 0.83 23.64
CA ASP A 24 -31.29 2.00 24.44
C ASP A 24 -29.81 2.34 24.23
N LYS A 25 -29.56 3.36 23.39
CA LYS A 25 -28.22 3.85 23.06
C LYS A 25 -27.43 4.31 24.30
N LYS A 26 -28.07 4.86 25.33
CA LYS A 26 -27.39 5.31 26.55
C LYS A 26 -26.94 4.11 27.38
N LEU A 27 -27.82 3.12 27.52
CA LEU A 27 -27.47 1.86 28.19
C LEU A 27 -26.35 1.14 27.45
N MET A 28 -26.43 1.07 26.12
CA MET A 28 -25.41 0.47 25.28
C MET A 28 -24.04 1.16 25.45
N SER A 29 -23.99 2.49 25.36
CA SER A 29 -22.74 3.25 25.61
C SER A 29 -22.16 3.00 27.00
N ASN A 30 -23.01 2.92 28.05
CA ASN A 30 -22.56 2.60 29.40
C ASN A 30 -22.00 1.17 29.53
N LEU A 31 -22.57 0.21 28.81
CA LEU A 31 -22.09 -1.17 28.79
C LEU A 31 -20.74 -1.28 28.08
N PHE A 32 -20.55 -0.57 26.96
CA PHE A 32 -19.24 -0.49 26.31
C PHE A 32 -18.19 0.17 27.19
N ALA A 33 -18.53 1.28 27.86
CA ALA A 33 -17.62 1.93 28.79
C ALA A 33 -17.19 0.97 29.92
N ARG A 34 -18.12 0.18 30.46
CA ARG A 34 -17.81 -0.84 31.49
C ARG A 34 -16.96 -1.99 30.95
N LEU A 35 -17.24 -2.47 29.75
CA LEU A 35 -16.47 -3.54 29.10
C LEU A 35 -15.02 -3.12 28.84
N LEU A 36 -14.82 -1.88 28.40
CA LEU A 36 -13.51 -1.34 28.03
C LEU A 36 -12.77 -0.66 29.18
N CYS A 37 -13.43 -0.39 30.31
CA CYS A 37 -12.82 0.23 31.49
C CYS A 37 -11.50 -0.44 31.92
N PRO A 38 -11.39 -1.78 32.04
CA PRO A 38 -10.11 -2.43 32.35
C PRO A 38 -9.03 -2.22 31.29
N SER A 39 -9.42 -2.10 30.02
CA SER A 39 -8.48 -1.81 28.93
C SER A 39 -7.94 -0.39 29.03
N TYR A 40 -8.82 0.60 29.29
CA TYR A 40 -8.42 1.99 29.51
C TYR A 40 -7.49 2.13 30.71
N GLU A 41 -7.77 1.45 31.83
CA GLU A 41 -6.92 1.45 33.02
C GLU A 41 -5.51 0.87 32.74
N ASN A 42 -5.44 -0.23 31.99
CA ASN A 42 -4.15 -0.85 31.64
C ASN A 42 -3.29 0.06 30.78
N ILE A 43 -3.90 0.82 29.87
CA ILE A 43 -3.19 1.77 29.02
C ILE A 43 -2.81 3.02 29.83
N GLY A 44 -3.70 3.51 30.69
CA GLY A 44 -3.43 4.63 31.61
C GLY A 44 -2.21 4.39 32.49
N LYS A 45 -2.06 3.19 33.07
CA LYS A 45 -0.88 2.80 33.86
C LYS A 45 0.46 2.92 33.12
N VAL A 46 0.45 2.82 31.79
CA VAL A 46 1.65 2.97 30.95
C VAL A 46 1.91 4.44 30.64
N ILE A 47 0.87 5.25 30.48
CA ILE A 47 0.98 6.64 30.03
C ILE A 47 1.25 7.62 31.19
N ASP A 48 0.84 7.29 32.42
CA ASP A 48 1.04 8.17 33.57
C ASP A 48 2.53 8.35 33.91
N GLU A 49 2.98 9.62 33.87
CA GLU A 49 4.40 10.05 33.91
C GLU A 49 5.19 9.52 35.12
N ASP A 50 4.55 9.34 36.28
CA ASP A 50 5.17 8.79 37.50
C ASP A 50 5.59 7.31 37.37
N HIS A 51 4.96 6.56 36.46
CA HIS A 51 5.18 5.13 36.29
C HIS A 51 6.22 4.83 35.21
N GLY A 52 6.45 5.71 34.22
CA GLY A 52 7.37 5.45 33.11
C GLY A 52 8.82 5.23 33.55
N HIS A 53 9.34 6.09 34.43
CA HIS A 53 10.71 5.98 34.94
C HIS A 53 10.91 4.85 35.94
N THR A 54 9.91 4.55 36.77
CA THR A 54 9.95 3.49 37.77
C THR A 54 9.77 2.11 37.16
N LEU A 55 8.90 1.97 36.15
CA LEU A 55 8.71 0.71 35.42
C LEU A 55 9.98 0.30 34.66
N ARG A 56 10.68 1.25 34.02
CA ARG A 56 11.94 0.94 33.30
C ARG A 56 13.05 0.41 34.20
N GLN A 57 13.01 0.67 35.51
CA GLN A 57 13.97 0.10 36.46
C GLN A 57 13.75 -1.41 36.67
N ASN A 58 12.56 -1.95 36.35
CA ASN A 58 12.26 -3.37 36.41
C ASN A 58 11.72 -3.90 35.05
N PRO A 59 12.60 -4.44 34.19
CA PRO A 59 12.24 -4.86 32.83
C PRO A 59 11.08 -5.86 32.72
N SER A 60 10.91 -6.76 33.70
CA SER A 60 9.83 -7.76 33.66
C SER A 60 8.46 -7.12 33.92
N THR A 61 8.35 -6.28 34.96
CA THR A 61 7.12 -5.55 35.28
C THR A 61 6.75 -4.55 34.18
N TYR A 62 7.75 -3.91 33.56
CA TYR A 62 7.54 -3.06 32.40
C TYR A 62 6.95 -3.83 31.22
N MET A 63 7.56 -4.96 30.85
CA MET A 63 7.09 -5.76 29.72
C MET A 63 5.70 -6.35 29.96
N GLU A 64 5.38 -6.75 31.19
CA GLU A 64 4.01 -7.16 31.56
C GLU A 64 3.00 -6.03 31.39
N SER A 65 3.37 -4.80 31.75
CA SER A 65 2.52 -3.61 31.61
C SER A 65 2.28 -3.27 30.14
N ILE A 66 3.33 -3.27 29.32
CA ILE A 66 3.25 -3.07 27.87
C ILE A 66 2.36 -4.13 27.21
N ASN A 67 2.54 -5.40 27.57
CA ASN A 67 1.70 -6.50 27.04
C ASN A 67 0.24 -6.38 27.50
N SER A 68 0.00 -5.92 28.72
CA SER A 68 -1.36 -5.67 29.24
C SER A 68 -2.05 -4.53 28.49
N ALA A 69 -1.32 -3.43 28.22
CA ALA A 69 -1.80 -2.31 27.43
C ALA A 69 -2.08 -2.71 25.97
N ALA A 70 -1.17 -3.46 25.34
CA ALA A 70 -1.37 -4.00 23.99
C ALA A 70 -2.62 -4.89 23.92
N ARG A 71 -2.81 -5.81 24.87
CA ARG A 71 -4.05 -6.60 24.99
C ARG A 71 -5.29 -5.72 25.15
N GLY A 72 -5.21 -4.66 25.95
CA GLY A 72 -6.28 -3.67 26.11
C GLY A 72 -6.67 -3.02 24.78
N LEU A 73 -5.68 -2.62 23.98
CA LEU A 73 -5.88 -2.06 22.64
C LEU A 73 -6.49 -3.07 21.68
N HIS A 74 -6.07 -4.34 21.71
CA HIS A 74 -6.70 -5.40 20.92
C HIS A 74 -8.20 -5.51 21.19
N ARG A 75 -8.59 -5.55 22.47
CA ARG A 75 -10.02 -5.59 22.87
C ARG A 75 -10.79 -4.38 22.36
N ILE A 76 -10.22 -3.16 22.49
CA ILE A 76 -10.84 -1.93 21.98
C ILE A 76 -11.04 -2.03 20.47
N GLY A 77 -10.01 -2.45 19.73
CA GLY A 77 -10.09 -2.67 18.29
C GLY A 77 -11.16 -3.68 17.90
N THR A 78 -11.27 -4.80 18.63
CA THR A 78 -12.29 -5.82 18.41
C THR A 78 -13.70 -5.24 18.60
N VAL A 79 -13.94 -4.44 19.65
CA VAL A 79 -15.23 -3.74 19.83
C VAL A 79 -15.54 -2.85 18.62
N PHE A 80 -14.59 -2.04 18.15
CA PHE A 80 -14.80 -1.20 16.95
C PHE A 80 -15.07 -2.03 15.68
N SER A 81 -14.38 -3.15 15.48
CA SER A 81 -14.59 -4.03 14.33
C SER A 81 -16.03 -4.56 14.25
N TYR A 82 -16.56 -5.05 15.37
CA TYR A 82 -17.94 -5.54 15.44
C TYR A 82 -18.97 -4.41 15.35
N LEU A 83 -18.64 -3.21 15.86
CA LEU A 83 -19.47 -2.01 15.68
C LEU A 83 -19.55 -1.61 14.19
N ALA A 84 -18.44 -1.65 13.45
CA ALA A 84 -18.42 -1.36 12.02
C ALA A 84 -19.34 -2.31 11.24
N ILE A 85 -19.27 -3.61 11.53
CA ILE A 85 -20.13 -4.64 10.91
C ILE A 85 -21.61 -4.34 11.23
N HIS A 86 -21.95 -4.05 12.48
CA HIS A 86 -23.32 -3.75 12.87
C HIS A 86 -23.85 -2.48 12.19
N LEU A 87 -23.06 -1.40 12.16
CA LEU A 87 -23.45 -0.12 11.56
C LEU A 87 -23.63 -0.20 10.05
N SER A 88 -22.90 -1.08 9.36
CA SER A 88 -23.13 -1.33 7.94
C SER A 88 -24.53 -1.90 7.63
N THR A 89 -25.20 -2.46 8.65
CA THR A 89 -26.55 -3.06 8.54
C THR A 89 -27.67 -2.18 9.09
N SER A 90 -27.36 -1.11 9.83
CA SER A 90 -28.36 -0.23 10.46
C SER A 90 -28.48 1.11 9.74
N LEU A 91 -29.70 1.62 9.61
CA LEU A 91 -30.04 2.84 8.85
C LEU A 91 -29.82 4.16 9.62
N ASP A 92 -29.29 4.12 10.85
CA ASP A 92 -29.22 5.30 11.73
C ASP A 92 -27.78 5.58 12.21
N PRO A 93 -27.22 6.77 11.97
CA PRO A 93 -25.87 7.12 12.41
C PRO A 93 -25.78 7.15 13.94
N ASP A 94 -25.09 6.17 14.51
CA ASP A 94 -25.11 5.95 15.96
C ASP A 94 -24.23 6.93 16.76
N GLY A 95 -24.75 7.43 17.89
CA GLY A 95 -24.01 8.30 18.82
C GLY A 95 -23.01 7.54 19.69
N SER A 96 -23.16 6.21 19.78
CA SER A 96 -22.30 5.38 20.63
C SER A 96 -20.87 5.23 20.13
N VAL A 97 -20.64 5.20 18.82
CA VAL A 97 -19.27 5.19 18.26
C VAL A 97 -18.55 6.51 18.53
N VAL A 98 -19.27 7.64 18.43
CA VAL A 98 -18.70 8.96 18.75
C VAL A 98 -18.29 9.03 20.22
N ALA A 99 -19.16 8.59 21.14
CA ALA A 99 -18.84 8.55 22.56
C ALA A 99 -17.61 7.68 22.89
N LEU A 100 -17.46 6.53 22.19
CA LEU A 100 -16.27 5.69 22.34
C LEU A 100 -15.01 6.34 21.78
N LEU A 101 -15.13 7.04 20.66
CA LEU A 101 -14.03 7.77 20.04
C LEU A 101 -13.56 8.93 20.91
N GLU A 102 -14.47 9.67 21.53
CA GLU A 102 -14.18 10.76 22.47
C GLU A 102 -13.38 10.30 23.69
N LEU A 103 -13.60 9.06 24.15
CA LEU A 103 -12.81 8.45 25.23
C LEU A 103 -11.49 7.85 24.73
N PHE A 104 -11.52 7.23 23.55
CA PHE A 104 -10.38 6.50 23.02
C PHE A 104 -9.27 7.41 22.50
N TRP A 105 -9.61 8.44 21.72
CA TRP A 105 -8.60 9.28 21.07
C TRP A 105 -7.65 9.99 22.06
N PRO A 106 -8.12 10.67 23.13
CA PRO A 106 -7.21 11.37 24.03
C PRO A 106 -6.20 10.44 24.71
N MET A 107 -6.61 9.20 25.00
CA MET A 107 -5.72 8.18 25.56
C MET A 107 -4.68 7.73 24.52
N LEU A 108 -5.13 7.50 23.27
CA LEU A 108 -4.25 7.09 22.19
C LEU A 108 -3.26 8.21 21.78
N GLU A 109 -3.72 9.47 21.77
CA GLU A 109 -2.90 10.66 21.49
C GLU A 109 -1.74 10.75 22.50
N LYS A 110 -2.03 10.60 23.80
CA LYS A 110 -0.99 10.54 24.83
C LYS A 110 -0.06 9.35 24.65
N LEU A 111 -0.59 8.18 24.28
CA LEU A 111 0.24 6.99 24.05
C LEU A 111 1.24 7.20 22.90
N PHE A 112 0.78 7.78 21.79
CA PHE A 112 1.62 8.08 20.63
C PHE A 112 2.68 9.15 20.89
N LEU A 113 2.49 10.01 21.90
CA LEU A 113 3.47 10.99 22.36
C LEU A 113 4.46 10.41 23.39
N SER A 114 4.18 9.23 23.92
CA SER A 114 5.02 8.59 24.95
C SER A 114 6.20 7.81 24.34
N GLU A 115 7.27 7.66 25.12
CA GLU A 115 8.43 6.83 24.71
C GLU A 115 8.10 5.33 24.65
N HIS A 116 6.96 4.90 25.22
CA HIS A 116 6.54 3.50 25.21
C HIS A 116 6.20 2.98 23.82
N ILE A 117 5.94 3.89 22.88
CA ILE A 117 5.65 3.56 21.49
C ILE A 117 6.89 3.04 20.74
N GLU A 118 8.09 3.10 21.34
CA GLU A 118 9.26 2.35 20.87
C GLU A 118 9.01 0.83 20.82
N SER A 119 8.05 0.31 21.61
CA SER A 119 7.63 -1.07 21.48
C SER A 119 6.83 -1.28 20.18
N ALA A 120 7.38 -2.07 19.25
CA ALA A 120 6.71 -2.47 18.01
C ALA A 120 5.35 -3.15 18.28
N ASN A 121 5.27 -4.02 19.30
CA ASN A 121 4.01 -4.68 19.67
C ASN A 121 2.93 -3.67 20.10
N LEU A 122 3.30 -2.71 20.94
CA LEU A 122 2.37 -1.67 21.40
C LEU A 122 1.94 -0.75 20.26
N SER A 123 2.91 -0.32 19.43
CA SER A 123 2.65 0.44 18.20
C SER A 123 1.65 -0.26 17.30
N ALA A 124 1.88 -1.55 17.03
CA ALA A 124 1.02 -2.34 16.16
C ALA A 124 -0.39 -2.51 16.72
N ALA A 125 -0.52 -2.78 18.02
CA ALA A 125 -1.82 -2.88 18.69
C ALA A 125 -2.58 -1.53 18.67
N ALA A 126 -1.88 -0.42 18.93
CA ALA A 126 -2.44 0.93 18.89
C ALA A 126 -2.93 1.30 17.49
N CYS A 127 -2.08 1.09 16.48
CA CYS A 127 -2.37 1.32 15.07
C CYS A 127 -3.54 0.46 14.58
N ARG A 128 -3.58 -0.83 14.94
CA ARG A 128 -4.69 -1.72 14.59
C ARG A 128 -6.01 -1.24 15.21
N ALA A 129 -6.01 -0.93 16.50
CA ALA A 129 -7.20 -0.45 17.19
C ALA A 129 -7.71 0.87 16.58
N LEU A 130 -6.79 1.77 16.22
CA LEU A 130 -7.09 3.02 15.52
C LEU A 130 -7.67 2.80 14.13
N GLY A 131 -7.07 1.92 13.32
CA GLY A 131 -7.59 1.58 11.98
C GLY A 131 -9.02 1.05 12.04
N LEU A 132 -9.32 0.18 13.00
CA LEU A 132 -10.67 -0.34 13.23
C LEU A 132 -11.64 0.75 13.72
N ALA A 133 -11.17 1.66 14.58
CA ALA A 133 -11.96 2.80 15.04
C ALA A 133 -12.32 3.76 13.89
N ILE A 134 -11.39 3.99 12.97
CA ILE A 134 -11.60 4.81 11.77
C ILE A 134 -12.70 4.20 10.90
N GLN A 135 -12.57 2.91 10.56
CA GLN A 135 -13.56 2.19 9.74
C GLN A 135 -14.95 2.17 10.40
N ALA A 136 -15.01 2.01 11.73
CA ALA A 136 -16.28 2.02 12.46
C ALA A 136 -16.94 3.41 12.51
N SER A 137 -16.14 4.47 12.47
CA SER A 137 -16.61 5.85 12.63
C SER A 137 -16.99 6.52 11.31
N GLY A 138 -16.38 6.09 10.20
CA GLY A 138 -16.56 6.71 8.88
C GLY A 138 -16.34 8.21 8.93
N GLU A 139 -17.18 8.99 8.24
CA GLU A 139 -17.07 10.45 8.14
C GLU A 139 -16.96 11.18 9.49
N LYS A 140 -17.50 10.61 10.58
CA LYS A 140 -17.47 11.20 11.93
C LYS A 140 -16.05 11.36 12.48
N PHE A 141 -15.08 10.61 11.93
CA PHE A 141 -13.67 10.71 12.32
C PHE A 141 -12.95 11.92 11.71
N GLY A 142 -13.54 12.60 10.72
CA GLY A 142 -12.87 13.64 9.92
C GLY A 142 -12.23 14.78 10.72
N THR A 143 -12.77 15.13 11.90
CA THR A 143 -12.20 16.19 12.75
C THR A 143 -10.88 15.79 13.43
N LEU A 144 -10.62 14.50 13.61
CA LEU A 144 -9.39 13.98 14.21
C LEU A 144 -8.31 13.67 13.18
N LEU A 145 -8.70 13.60 11.90
CA LEU A 145 -7.85 13.19 10.79
C LEU A 145 -6.51 13.94 10.71
N PRO A 146 -6.44 15.29 10.81
CA PRO A 146 -5.18 16.02 10.80
C PRO A 146 -4.21 15.57 11.89
N LYS A 147 -4.70 15.44 13.13
CA LYS A 147 -3.88 15.03 14.26
C LYS A 147 -3.35 13.61 14.08
N VAL A 148 -4.22 12.70 13.63
CA VAL A 148 -3.88 11.29 13.46
C VAL A 148 -2.82 11.11 12.38
N LEU A 149 -2.99 11.72 11.21
CA LEU A 149 -2.00 11.61 10.12
C LEU A 149 -0.66 12.28 10.46
N ASP A 150 -0.68 13.38 11.21
CA ASP A 150 0.54 13.97 11.75
C ASP A 150 1.22 12.99 12.74
N SER A 151 0.48 12.38 13.68
CA SER A 151 1.03 11.37 14.60
C SER A 151 1.61 10.15 13.87
N MET A 152 0.91 9.61 12.86
CA MET A 152 1.39 8.44 12.11
C MET A 152 2.70 8.75 11.38
N SER A 153 2.75 9.90 10.70
CA SER A 153 3.94 10.29 9.93
C SER A 153 5.13 10.65 10.83
N ILE A 154 4.91 11.37 11.93
CA ILE A 154 5.97 11.72 12.89
C ILE A 154 6.51 10.46 13.59
N ASN A 155 5.62 9.57 14.06
CA ASN A 155 6.07 8.37 14.75
C ASN A 155 6.79 7.39 13.83
N PHE A 156 6.39 7.29 12.57
CA PHE A 156 7.16 6.51 11.61
C PHE A 156 8.56 7.10 11.39
N MET A 157 8.70 8.42 11.29
CA MET A 157 10.02 9.06 11.16
C MET A 157 10.95 8.76 12.35
N SER A 158 10.37 8.62 13.56
CA SER A 158 11.11 8.24 14.77
C SER A 158 11.40 6.74 14.86
N PHE A 159 10.46 5.89 14.45
CA PHE A 159 10.51 4.43 14.56
C PHE A 159 10.29 3.77 13.19
N GLN A 160 11.32 3.85 12.35
CA GLN A 160 11.20 3.61 10.90
C GLN A 160 11.04 2.13 10.50
N SER A 161 11.16 1.20 11.44
CA SER A 161 10.83 -0.21 11.28
C SER A 161 9.37 -0.53 11.63
N HIS A 162 8.63 0.41 12.25
CA HIS A 162 7.24 0.21 12.65
C HIS A 162 6.31 0.50 11.47
N GLU A 163 6.14 -0.51 10.61
CA GLU A 163 5.36 -0.45 9.39
C GLU A 163 3.85 -0.24 9.65
N CYS A 164 3.39 -0.50 10.88
CA CYS A 164 2.01 -0.30 11.31
C CYS A 164 1.49 1.14 11.12
N TYR A 165 2.37 2.15 11.16
CA TYR A 165 1.99 3.55 10.91
C TYR A 165 1.58 3.79 9.45
N MET A 166 2.32 3.22 8.50
CA MET A 166 1.97 3.27 7.08
C MET A 166 0.69 2.47 6.81
N LYS A 167 0.54 1.29 7.42
CA LYS A 167 -0.67 0.47 7.32
C LYS A 167 -1.91 1.23 7.80
N THR A 168 -1.81 1.94 8.92
CA THR A 168 -2.92 2.75 9.45
C THR A 168 -3.22 3.96 8.57
N ALA A 169 -2.18 4.64 8.07
CA ALA A 169 -2.36 5.72 7.11
C ALA A 169 -3.01 5.22 5.81
N ALA A 170 -2.75 3.99 5.37
CA ALA A 170 -3.40 3.40 4.20
C ALA A 170 -4.92 3.25 4.43
N VAL A 171 -5.34 2.77 5.61
CA VAL A 171 -6.77 2.71 5.99
C VAL A 171 -7.42 4.09 5.94
N ILE A 172 -6.73 5.11 6.47
CA ILE A 172 -7.21 6.49 6.42
C ILE A 172 -7.42 6.96 4.98
N ILE A 173 -6.47 6.67 4.10
CA ILE A 173 -6.53 7.07 2.70
C ILE A 173 -7.65 6.32 1.96
N GLU A 174 -7.90 5.05 2.27
CA GLU A 174 -9.01 4.29 1.69
C GLU A 174 -10.38 4.86 2.11
N GLU A 175 -10.51 5.31 3.35
CA GLU A 175 -11.78 5.86 3.87
C GLU A 175 -12.01 7.33 3.45
N PHE A 176 -10.96 8.16 3.43
CA PHE A 176 -11.08 9.61 3.24
C PHE A 176 -10.44 10.15 1.96
N GLY A 177 -9.79 9.32 1.15
CA GLY A 177 -9.02 9.78 -0.02
C GLY A 177 -9.84 10.61 -1.02
N VAL A 178 -11.14 10.32 -1.14
CA VAL A 178 -12.06 11.03 -2.04
C VAL A 178 -12.36 12.46 -1.59
N LYS A 179 -12.06 12.81 -0.33
CA LYS A 179 -12.32 14.13 0.25
C LYS A 179 -11.18 15.09 -0.09
N GLU A 180 -11.39 15.88 -1.14
CA GLU A 180 -10.42 16.86 -1.68
C GLU A 180 -9.87 17.84 -0.63
N GLU A 181 -10.69 18.21 0.35
CA GLU A 181 -10.30 19.12 1.44
C GLU A 181 -9.11 18.63 2.27
N TYR A 182 -8.87 17.31 2.33
CA TYR A 182 -7.73 16.71 3.02
C TYR A 182 -6.55 16.43 2.09
N GLY A 183 -6.64 16.78 0.81
CA GLY A 183 -5.59 16.55 -0.20
C GLY A 183 -4.18 17.00 0.24
N PRO A 184 -3.99 18.25 0.71
CA PRO A 184 -2.69 18.71 1.18
C PRO A 184 -2.13 17.89 2.35
N LEU A 185 -3.00 17.40 3.23
CA LEU A 185 -2.61 16.56 4.37
C LEU A 185 -2.13 15.18 3.88
N PHE A 186 -2.85 14.56 2.95
CA PHE A 186 -2.46 13.28 2.36
C PHE A 186 -1.11 13.38 1.63
N MET A 187 -0.92 14.43 0.83
CA MET A 187 0.35 14.69 0.15
C MET A 187 1.50 14.83 1.13
N ARG A 188 1.32 15.62 2.21
CA ARG A 188 2.34 15.81 3.24
C ARG A 188 2.69 14.50 3.96
N THR A 189 1.71 13.66 4.25
CA THR A 189 1.95 12.34 4.83
C THR A 189 2.75 11.45 3.88
N PHE A 190 2.39 11.41 2.60
CA PHE A 190 3.11 10.61 1.61
C PHE A 190 4.54 11.13 1.39
N GLU A 191 4.75 12.44 1.40
CA GLU A 191 6.07 13.06 1.37
C GLU A 191 6.93 12.64 2.58
N ARG A 192 6.39 12.72 3.80
CA ARG A 192 7.10 12.29 5.03
C ARG A 192 7.48 10.81 4.99
N PHE A 193 6.58 9.95 4.54
CA PHE A 193 6.90 8.53 4.38
C PHE A 193 7.95 8.29 3.30
N SER A 194 7.82 8.94 2.14
CA SER A 194 8.76 8.77 1.03
C SER A 194 10.16 9.32 1.32
N SER A 195 10.24 10.35 2.17
CA SER A 195 11.50 10.98 2.60
C SER A 195 12.14 10.36 3.83
N SER A 196 11.53 9.31 4.43
CA SER A 196 12.11 8.63 5.59
C SER A 196 13.43 7.94 5.21
N THR A 197 14.32 7.79 6.18
CA THR A 197 15.61 7.12 5.97
C THR A 197 15.43 5.68 5.50
N SER A 198 14.46 4.93 6.07
CA SER A 198 14.17 3.54 5.72
C SER A 198 13.69 3.38 4.29
N VAL A 199 12.74 4.20 3.85
CA VAL A 199 12.23 4.17 2.46
C VAL A 199 13.29 4.67 1.49
N MET A 200 14.01 5.75 1.83
CA MET A 200 15.09 6.25 0.98
C MET A 200 16.24 5.26 0.85
N ALA A 201 16.52 4.45 1.87
CA ALA A 201 17.54 3.41 1.84
C ALA A 201 17.22 2.25 0.90
N LEU A 202 15.95 2.04 0.51
CA LEU A 202 15.52 1.03 -0.48
C LEU A 202 16.11 1.34 -1.88
N THR A 203 17.38 1.03 -2.06
CA THR A 203 18.19 1.38 -3.25
C THR A 203 18.75 0.14 -3.95
N SER A 204 18.63 -1.03 -3.33
CA SER A 204 19.07 -2.31 -3.87
C SER A 204 18.17 -3.45 -3.39
N SER A 205 18.16 -4.57 -4.13
CA SER A 205 17.49 -5.81 -3.73
C SER A 205 17.86 -6.24 -2.31
N TYR A 206 19.15 -6.17 -1.95
CA TYR A 206 19.65 -6.60 -0.65
C TYR A 206 18.99 -5.86 0.51
N ILE A 207 18.86 -4.53 0.42
CA ILE A 207 18.22 -3.74 1.49
C ILE A 207 16.72 -4.04 1.56
N CYS A 208 16.07 -4.24 0.41
CA CYS A 208 14.66 -4.64 0.37
C CYS A 208 14.43 -5.99 1.05
N ASP A 209 15.40 -6.90 0.97
CA ASP A 209 15.35 -8.22 1.61
C ASP A 209 15.55 -8.17 3.14
N GLN A 210 16.20 -7.11 3.65
CA GLN A 210 16.36 -6.89 5.10
C GLN A 210 15.11 -6.27 5.74
N GLU A 211 14.36 -5.48 4.99
CA GLU A 211 13.20 -4.72 5.49
C GLU A 211 11.91 -5.00 4.67
N PRO A 212 11.50 -6.28 4.52
CA PRO A 212 10.38 -6.64 3.66
C PRO A 212 9.05 -6.06 4.13
N ASP A 213 8.84 -5.94 5.45
CA ASP A 213 7.62 -5.40 6.04
C ASP A 213 7.44 -3.90 5.71
N VAL A 214 8.53 -3.13 5.69
CA VAL A 214 8.53 -1.71 5.28
C VAL A 214 8.19 -1.59 3.79
N VAL A 215 8.78 -2.44 2.94
CA VAL A 215 8.46 -2.47 1.50
C VAL A 215 6.98 -2.74 1.27
N GLU A 216 6.44 -3.76 1.93
CA GLU A 216 5.03 -4.12 1.80
C GLU A 216 4.12 -3.00 2.30
N ALA A 217 4.39 -2.43 3.47
CA ALA A 217 3.57 -1.34 4.00
C ALA A 217 3.61 -0.08 3.13
N TYR A 218 4.79 0.33 2.65
CA TYR A 218 4.95 1.51 1.78
C TYR A 218 4.23 1.33 0.44
N THR A 219 4.40 0.17 -0.21
CA THR A 219 3.78 -0.10 -1.52
C THR A 219 2.26 -0.28 -1.39
N ASN A 220 1.77 -0.83 -0.28
CA ASN A 220 0.34 -0.89 0.01
C ASN A 220 -0.25 0.50 0.29
N PHE A 221 0.44 1.35 1.06
CA PHE A 221 0.06 2.74 1.27
C PHE A 221 -0.03 3.51 -0.05
N ALA A 222 1.01 3.42 -0.89
CA ALA A 222 1.02 4.08 -2.19
C ALA A 222 -0.10 3.54 -3.12
N SER A 223 -0.42 2.25 -3.04
CA SER A 223 -1.54 1.65 -3.77
C SER A 223 -2.90 2.16 -3.28
N ALA A 224 -3.08 2.33 -1.98
CA ALA A 224 -4.27 2.95 -1.40
C ALA A 224 -4.42 4.40 -1.86
N TYR A 225 -3.32 5.16 -1.86
CA TYR A 225 -3.26 6.55 -2.32
C TYR A 225 -3.72 6.69 -3.77
N VAL A 226 -3.13 5.90 -4.68
CA VAL A 226 -3.49 5.92 -6.11
C VAL A 226 -4.97 5.60 -6.35
N ARG A 227 -5.53 4.63 -5.62
CA ARG A 227 -6.92 4.16 -5.84
C ARG A 227 -7.97 5.09 -5.25
N SER A 228 -7.63 5.79 -4.18
CA SER A 228 -8.62 6.43 -3.31
C SER A 228 -8.59 7.95 -3.39
N CYS A 229 -7.44 8.55 -3.70
CA CYS A 229 -7.32 10.00 -3.78
C CYS A 229 -8.04 10.59 -5.00
N SER A 230 -8.58 11.81 -4.86
CA SER A 230 -9.21 12.52 -5.97
C SER A 230 -8.22 12.79 -7.11
N LYS A 231 -8.77 12.99 -8.31
CA LYS A 231 -8.01 13.33 -9.52
C LYS A 231 -7.05 14.51 -9.27
N GLU A 232 -7.52 15.55 -8.61
CA GLU A 232 -6.74 16.76 -8.30
C GLU A 232 -5.52 16.48 -7.41
N VAL A 233 -5.72 15.68 -6.35
CA VAL A 233 -4.65 15.27 -5.44
C VAL A 233 -3.64 14.40 -6.17
N LEU A 234 -4.09 13.48 -7.02
CA LEU A 234 -3.21 12.66 -7.85
C LEU A 234 -2.38 13.54 -8.80
N ALA A 235 -2.98 14.49 -9.52
CA ALA A 235 -2.27 15.41 -10.41
C ALA A 235 -1.15 16.19 -9.69
N ALA A 236 -1.41 16.61 -8.45
CA ALA A 236 -0.43 17.35 -7.65
C ALA A 236 0.69 16.46 -7.06
N SER A 237 0.55 15.13 -7.11
CA SER A 237 1.46 14.17 -6.46
C SER A 237 2.54 13.58 -7.37
N GLY A 238 2.77 14.16 -8.56
CA GLY A 238 3.67 13.61 -9.57
C GLY A 238 5.08 13.24 -9.07
N SER A 239 5.73 14.13 -8.31
CA SER A 239 7.08 13.87 -7.75
C SER A 239 7.09 12.72 -6.73
N LEU A 240 6.00 12.53 -5.99
CA LEU A 240 5.85 11.42 -5.05
C LEU A 240 5.70 10.09 -5.80
N PHE A 241 5.01 10.11 -6.94
CA PHE A 241 4.90 8.93 -7.82
C PHE A 241 6.22 8.58 -8.50
N GLU A 242 7.02 9.56 -8.92
CA GLU A 242 8.36 9.32 -9.47
C GLU A 242 9.25 8.55 -8.47
N VAL A 243 9.31 9.02 -7.22
CA VAL A 243 10.08 8.36 -6.15
C VAL A 243 9.51 6.99 -5.82
N SER A 244 8.21 6.90 -5.57
CA SER A 244 7.59 5.63 -5.14
C SER A 244 7.66 4.55 -6.22
N LEU A 245 7.51 4.89 -7.51
CA LEU A 245 7.68 3.93 -8.62
C LEU A 245 9.15 3.51 -8.78
N GLN A 246 10.10 4.43 -8.58
CA GLN A 246 11.52 4.06 -8.56
C GLN A 246 11.79 3.03 -7.45
N LYS A 247 11.28 3.28 -6.24
CA LYS A 247 11.40 2.34 -5.12
C LYS A 247 10.74 1.00 -5.42
N ALA A 248 9.54 1.03 -5.99
CA ALA A 248 8.81 -0.19 -6.36
C ALA A 248 9.51 -1.00 -7.46
N GLY A 249 10.13 -0.33 -8.44
CA GLY A 249 10.98 -0.96 -9.44
C GLY A 249 12.11 -1.74 -8.76
N ILE A 250 12.89 -1.07 -7.91
CA ILE A 250 14.00 -1.71 -7.16
C ILE A 250 13.48 -2.89 -6.31
N CYS A 251 12.41 -2.68 -5.55
CA CYS A 251 11.82 -3.71 -4.69
C CYS A 251 11.31 -4.93 -5.48
N SER A 252 10.96 -4.77 -6.75
CA SER A 252 10.54 -5.88 -7.61
C SER A 252 11.66 -6.91 -7.85
N THR A 253 12.93 -6.51 -7.63
CA THR A 253 14.11 -7.38 -7.75
C THR A 253 14.42 -8.17 -6.49
N ALA A 254 13.87 -7.77 -5.33
CA ALA A 254 14.06 -8.40 -4.01
C ALA A 254 13.90 -9.93 -4.08
N LEU A 255 14.66 -10.70 -3.31
CA LEU A 255 14.48 -12.15 -3.18
C LEU A 255 13.24 -12.49 -2.36
N HIS A 256 12.90 -11.66 -1.38
CA HIS A 256 11.71 -11.79 -0.55
C HIS A 256 10.44 -11.70 -1.40
N ARG A 257 9.67 -12.80 -1.43
CA ARG A 257 8.53 -12.95 -2.33
C ARG A 257 7.42 -11.93 -2.06
N GLY A 258 7.11 -11.65 -0.79
CA GLY A 258 6.04 -10.73 -0.39
C GLY A 258 6.34 -9.30 -0.87
N ALA A 259 7.39 -8.68 -0.32
CA ALA A 259 8.01 -7.45 -0.80
C ALA A 259 8.02 -7.27 -2.33
N ALA A 260 8.59 -8.21 -3.09
CA ALA A 260 8.65 -8.09 -4.55
C ALA A 260 7.26 -8.07 -5.22
N LEU A 261 6.35 -8.95 -4.78
CA LEU A 261 4.99 -9.01 -5.34
C LEU A 261 4.12 -7.83 -4.91
N SER A 262 4.33 -7.28 -3.71
CA SER A 262 3.67 -6.07 -3.24
C SER A 262 4.08 -4.87 -4.09
N ALA A 263 5.39 -4.71 -4.32
CA ALA A 263 5.93 -3.67 -5.19
C ALA A 263 5.41 -3.76 -6.63
N MET A 264 5.44 -4.96 -7.24
CA MET A 264 4.86 -5.16 -8.56
C MET A 264 3.34 -4.91 -8.61
N SER A 265 2.63 -5.21 -7.52
CA SER A 265 1.19 -4.94 -7.42
C SER A 265 0.90 -3.46 -7.34
N TYR A 266 1.73 -2.68 -6.63
CA TYR A 266 1.66 -1.23 -6.65
C TYR A 266 1.91 -0.64 -8.05
N VAL A 267 2.94 -1.10 -8.76
CA VAL A 267 3.18 -0.66 -10.15
C VAL A 267 1.99 -0.98 -11.04
N THR A 268 1.45 -2.20 -10.93
CA THR A 268 0.25 -2.60 -11.68
C THR A 268 -0.93 -1.69 -11.34
N CYS A 269 -1.13 -1.36 -10.06
CA CYS A 269 -2.18 -0.48 -9.57
C CYS A 269 -2.07 0.94 -10.16
N PHE A 270 -0.87 1.53 -10.12
CA PHE A 270 -0.60 2.84 -10.72
C PHE A 270 -0.90 2.86 -12.21
N LEU A 271 -0.39 1.87 -12.95
CA LEU A 271 -0.61 1.79 -14.39
C LEU A 271 -2.08 1.54 -14.74
N GLU A 272 -2.79 0.76 -13.92
CA GLU A 272 -4.18 0.44 -14.13
C GLU A 272 -5.07 1.68 -13.96
N VAL A 273 -4.90 2.41 -12.87
CA VAL A 273 -5.61 3.68 -12.64
C VAL A 273 -5.21 4.71 -13.70
N GLY A 274 -3.92 4.78 -14.05
CA GLY A 274 -3.44 5.65 -15.13
C GLY A 274 -4.09 5.35 -16.48
N LEU A 275 -4.18 4.07 -16.87
CA LEU A 275 -4.85 3.65 -18.10
C LEU A 275 -6.34 3.95 -18.09
N ALA A 276 -7.02 3.72 -16.97
CA ALA A 276 -8.43 4.08 -16.82
C ALA A 276 -8.63 5.59 -17.08
N LEU A 277 -7.80 6.44 -16.45
CA LEU A 277 -7.85 7.90 -16.65
C LEU A 277 -7.55 8.33 -18.09
N LEU A 278 -6.63 7.65 -18.78
CA LEU A 278 -6.29 7.95 -20.18
C LEU A 278 -7.39 7.53 -21.17
N LEU A 279 -8.25 6.58 -20.79
CA LEU A 279 -9.37 6.12 -21.60
C LEU A 279 -10.66 6.93 -21.40
N GLU A 280 -10.75 7.71 -20.31
CA GLU A 280 -11.89 8.59 -20.07
C GLU A 280 -12.00 9.68 -21.17
N PRO A 281 -13.21 9.96 -21.67
CA PRO A 281 -13.43 11.00 -22.67
C PRO A 281 -13.07 12.38 -22.11
N GLU A 282 -12.48 13.25 -22.92
CA GLU A 282 -12.03 14.59 -22.50
C GLU A 282 -13.21 15.41 -21.92
N GLY A 283 -13.24 15.56 -20.59
CA GLY A 283 -14.43 16.02 -19.88
C GLY A 283 -14.20 17.02 -18.73
N SER A 284 -13.02 17.60 -18.54
CA SER A 284 -12.78 18.80 -17.69
C SER A 284 -11.29 19.21 -17.70
N THR A 285 -10.98 20.41 -17.20
CA THR A 285 -9.58 20.89 -17.07
C THR A 285 -8.76 20.11 -16.03
N SER A 286 -9.40 19.58 -14.99
CA SER A 286 -8.77 18.78 -13.93
C SER A 286 -8.30 17.43 -14.47
N GLU A 287 -9.11 16.76 -15.29
CA GLU A 287 -8.76 15.47 -15.91
C GLU A 287 -7.50 15.53 -16.76
N ARG A 288 -7.35 16.60 -17.56
CA ARG A 288 -6.17 16.79 -18.40
C ARG A 288 -4.87 16.89 -17.58
N SER A 289 -4.95 17.44 -16.37
CA SER A 289 -3.79 17.57 -15.48
C SER A 289 -3.30 16.23 -14.91
N VAL A 290 -4.22 15.31 -14.60
CA VAL A 290 -3.85 13.98 -14.08
C VAL A 290 -3.30 13.10 -15.20
N GLN A 291 -3.90 13.16 -16.38
CA GLN A 291 -3.42 12.43 -17.55
C GLN A 291 -2.00 12.87 -17.94
N ASP A 292 -1.76 14.19 -17.98
CA ASP A 292 -0.43 14.75 -18.25
C ASP A 292 0.58 14.34 -17.16
N MET A 293 0.16 14.29 -15.88
CA MET A 293 0.98 13.79 -14.76
C MET A 293 1.35 12.32 -14.96
N VAL A 294 0.38 11.45 -15.24
CA VAL A 294 0.61 10.00 -15.43
C VAL A 294 1.63 9.74 -16.54
N ILE A 295 1.44 10.39 -17.70
CA ILE A 295 2.37 10.25 -18.84
C ILE A 295 3.77 10.74 -18.47
N ARG A 296 3.88 11.87 -17.78
CA ARG A 296 5.16 12.43 -17.36
C ARG A 296 5.88 11.50 -16.38
N VAL A 297 5.19 11.01 -15.36
CA VAL A 297 5.76 10.07 -14.38
C VAL A 297 6.27 8.81 -15.07
N ILE A 298 5.48 8.21 -15.97
CA ILE A 298 5.92 7.02 -16.72
C ILE A 298 7.10 7.33 -17.64
N SER A 299 7.14 8.50 -18.28
CA SER A 299 8.29 8.88 -19.11
C SER A 299 9.60 8.99 -18.32
N ILE A 300 9.53 9.40 -17.05
CA ILE A 300 10.69 9.56 -16.16
C ILE A 300 11.10 8.22 -15.54
N SER A 301 10.13 7.46 -15.01
CA SER A 301 10.40 6.23 -14.28
C SER A 301 10.47 4.97 -15.17
N GLY A 302 10.02 5.06 -16.42
CA GLY A 302 9.79 3.91 -17.30
C GLY A 302 11.03 3.11 -17.64
N GLU A 303 12.15 3.75 -17.94
CA GLU A 303 13.42 3.06 -18.24
C GLU A 303 13.88 2.21 -17.05
N GLY A 304 13.95 2.83 -15.87
CA GLY A 304 14.33 2.15 -14.63
C GLY A 304 13.36 1.04 -14.25
N LEU A 305 12.06 1.24 -14.50
CA LEU A 305 11.04 0.22 -14.26
C LEU A 305 11.25 -0.99 -15.18
N VAL A 306 11.40 -0.78 -16.49
CA VAL A 306 11.64 -1.86 -17.46
C VAL A 306 12.93 -2.62 -17.15
N SER A 307 14.01 -1.92 -16.82
CA SER A 307 15.27 -2.53 -16.38
C SER A 307 15.07 -3.44 -15.16
N ASN A 308 14.44 -2.92 -14.11
CA ASN A 308 14.17 -3.70 -12.91
C ASN A 308 13.24 -4.91 -13.15
N LEU A 309 12.26 -4.80 -14.06
CA LEU A 309 11.40 -5.93 -14.42
C LEU A 309 12.16 -7.04 -15.14
N VAL A 310 13.09 -6.67 -16.03
CA VAL A 310 13.98 -7.64 -16.70
C VAL A 310 14.87 -8.34 -15.66
N TYR A 311 15.50 -7.59 -14.75
CA TYR A 311 16.25 -8.16 -13.63
C TYR A 311 15.39 -9.06 -12.74
N ALA A 312 14.15 -8.66 -12.43
CA ALA A 312 13.24 -9.45 -11.61
C ALA A 312 12.88 -10.82 -12.22
N LEU A 313 12.89 -10.95 -13.56
CA LEU A 313 12.69 -12.22 -14.26
C LEU A 313 13.84 -13.22 -14.01
N LEU A 314 15.03 -12.73 -13.65
CA LEU A 314 16.22 -13.54 -13.37
C LEU A 314 16.29 -14.01 -11.90
N GLY A 315 15.46 -13.48 -10.99
CA GLY A 315 15.48 -13.82 -9.55
C GLY A 315 14.87 -15.18 -9.17
N VAL A 316 14.95 -15.60 -7.91
CA VAL A 316 14.68 -17.00 -7.46
C VAL A 316 13.22 -17.49 -7.59
N SER A 317 12.23 -16.64 -7.92
CA SER A 317 10.80 -17.03 -8.02
C SER A 317 10.11 -16.63 -9.34
N ALA A 318 10.15 -17.49 -10.37
CA ALA A 318 9.74 -17.18 -11.74
C ALA A 318 8.26 -16.94 -11.92
N VAL A 319 7.43 -17.86 -11.42
CA VAL A 319 6.10 -18.02 -11.99
C VAL A 319 5.21 -16.80 -11.67
N SER A 320 5.25 -16.31 -10.44
CA SER A 320 4.49 -15.13 -10.03
C SER A 320 5.08 -13.83 -10.59
N ARG A 321 6.42 -13.73 -10.69
CA ARG A 321 7.11 -12.55 -11.25
C ARG A 321 6.89 -12.43 -12.75
N VAL A 322 7.02 -13.52 -13.50
CA VAL A 322 6.74 -13.57 -14.95
C VAL A 322 5.32 -13.06 -15.22
N HIS A 323 4.33 -13.50 -14.46
CA HIS A 323 2.97 -13.02 -14.65
C HIS A 323 2.84 -11.52 -14.40
N LYS A 324 3.34 -11.02 -13.27
CA LYS A 324 3.26 -9.59 -12.91
C LYS A 324 4.09 -8.71 -13.86
N SER A 325 5.31 -9.10 -14.21
CA SER A 325 6.13 -8.41 -15.21
C SER A 325 5.43 -8.36 -16.57
N ALA A 326 4.82 -9.45 -17.01
CA ALA A 326 4.06 -9.46 -18.26
C ALA A 326 2.86 -8.51 -18.22
N THR A 327 2.12 -8.48 -17.11
CA THR A 327 1.01 -7.54 -16.90
C THR A 327 1.49 -6.09 -16.94
N ILE A 328 2.56 -5.75 -16.22
CA ILE A 328 3.12 -4.40 -16.18
C ILE A 328 3.61 -3.97 -17.57
N LEU A 329 4.31 -4.85 -18.29
CA LEU A 329 4.76 -4.57 -19.66
C LEU A 329 3.59 -4.44 -20.64
N GLN A 330 2.53 -5.24 -20.50
CA GLN A 330 1.30 -5.11 -21.28
C GLN A 330 0.63 -3.73 -21.04
N GLN A 331 0.55 -3.29 -19.78
CA GLN A 331 -0.03 -2.00 -19.42
C GLN A 331 0.83 -0.83 -19.95
N LEU A 332 2.16 -0.88 -19.81
CA LEU A 332 3.07 0.11 -20.39
C LEU A 332 2.92 0.19 -21.92
N ALA A 333 2.81 -0.96 -22.59
CA ALA A 333 2.57 -1.02 -24.02
C ALA A 333 1.22 -0.42 -24.42
N ALA A 334 0.16 -0.67 -23.63
CA ALA A 334 -1.15 -0.04 -23.84
C ALA A 334 -1.07 1.50 -23.72
N MET A 335 -0.33 2.03 -22.74
CA MET A 335 -0.12 3.47 -22.58
C MET A 335 0.66 4.08 -23.75
N CYS A 336 1.67 3.37 -24.27
CA CYS A 336 2.38 3.78 -25.48
C CYS A 336 1.45 3.81 -26.69
N SER A 337 0.59 2.78 -26.84
CA SER A 337 -0.39 2.70 -27.92
C SER A 337 -1.39 3.87 -27.90
N LEU A 338 -1.87 4.27 -26.72
CA LEU A 338 -2.77 5.43 -26.56
C LEU A 338 -2.03 6.75 -26.85
N SER A 339 -0.77 6.84 -26.43
CA SER A 339 0.04 8.05 -26.65
C SER A 339 0.34 8.32 -28.12
N GLU A 340 0.45 7.28 -28.98
CA GLU A 340 0.72 7.43 -30.41
C GLU A 340 -0.30 8.29 -31.17
N ILE A 341 -1.56 8.28 -30.72
CA ILE A 341 -2.68 8.99 -31.37
C ILE A 341 -3.02 10.32 -30.70
N THR A 342 -2.23 10.76 -29.71
CA THR A 342 -2.46 11.98 -28.93
C THR A 342 -1.25 12.91 -28.95
N LYS A 343 -1.38 14.06 -28.28
CA LYS A 343 -0.27 15.01 -28.04
C LYS A 343 0.92 14.39 -27.28
N TRP A 344 0.71 13.25 -26.60
CA TRP A 344 1.71 12.60 -25.76
C TRP A 344 2.76 11.79 -26.52
N LYS A 345 2.60 11.57 -27.82
CA LYS A 345 3.57 10.85 -28.66
C LYS A 345 5.02 11.35 -28.52
N ALA A 346 5.21 12.65 -28.28
CA ALA A 346 6.54 13.23 -28.09
C ALA A 346 7.19 12.82 -26.75
N VAL A 347 6.41 12.37 -25.78
CA VAL A 347 6.82 12.06 -24.40
C VAL A 347 6.82 10.55 -24.13
N LEU A 348 5.83 9.82 -24.65
CA LEU A 348 5.69 8.37 -24.51
C LEU A 348 5.22 7.79 -25.85
N CYS A 349 5.97 6.83 -26.40
CA CYS A 349 5.67 6.21 -27.70
C CYS A 349 6.36 4.86 -27.84
N TRP A 350 6.07 4.14 -28.92
CA TRP A 350 6.69 2.83 -29.17
C TRP A 350 8.22 2.89 -29.29
N GLU A 351 8.76 3.97 -29.85
CA GLU A 351 10.21 4.16 -29.99
C GLU A 351 10.91 4.25 -28.63
N ILE A 352 10.27 4.92 -27.67
CA ILE A 352 10.78 5.06 -26.30
C ILE A 352 10.76 3.71 -25.59
N LEU A 353 9.65 2.96 -25.68
CA LEU A 353 9.55 1.62 -25.10
C LEU A 353 10.59 0.65 -25.71
N HIS A 354 10.81 0.73 -27.02
CA HIS A 354 11.86 -0.03 -27.69
C HIS A 354 13.25 0.29 -27.12
N ARG A 355 13.58 1.57 -26.94
CA ARG A 355 14.85 2.00 -26.33
C ARG A 355 15.00 1.50 -24.90
N TRP A 356 13.94 1.55 -24.08
CA TRP A 356 13.97 1.05 -22.71
C TRP A 356 14.22 -0.46 -22.66
N LEU A 357 13.55 -1.26 -23.50
CA LEU A 357 13.77 -2.70 -23.58
C LEU A 357 15.20 -3.04 -24.01
N TYR A 358 15.71 -2.31 -25.00
CA TYR A 358 17.07 -2.49 -25.49
C TYR A 358 18.11 -2.13 -24.43
N SER A 359 17.96 -0.97 -23.78
CA SER A 359 18.81 -0.52 -22.66
C SER A 359 18.79 -1.52 -21.50
N ALA A 360 17.61 -2.00 -21.12
CA ALA A 360 17.44 -2.99 -20.05
C ALA A 360 18.17 -4.31 -20.33
N LEU A 361 18.13 -4.81 -21.56
CA LEU A 361 18.83 -6.05 -21.93
C LEU A 361 20.34 -5.83 -22.11
N GLN A 362 20.77 -4.72 -22.70
CA GLN A 362 22.19 -4.40 -22.85
C GLN A 362 22.91 -4.15 -21.51
N THR A 363 22.19 -3.67 -20.49
CA THR A 363 22.74 -3.41 -19.17
C THR A 363 22.80 -4.64 -18.27
N LEU A 364 22.31 -5.80 -18.73
CA LEU A 364 22.51 -7.06 -18.02
C LEU A 364 23.99 -7.45 -18.03
N PRO A 365 24.51 -8.09 -16.97
CA PRO A 365 25.86 -8.65 -16.98
C PRO A 365 26.05 -9.62 -18.15
N ALA A 366 27.25 -9.63 -18.73
CA ALA A 366 27.58 -10.41 -19.93
C ALA A 366 27.39 -11.93 -19.77
N GLU A 367 27.24 -12.40 -18.53
CA GLU A 367 26.98 -13.80 -18.18
C GLU A 367 25.52 -14.22 -18.43
N TYR A 368 24.59 -13.25 -18.51
CA TYR A 368 23.18 -13.54 -18.72
C TYR A 368 22.86 -13.70 -20.20
N LEU A 369 23.36 -12.83 -21.08
CA LEU A 369 23.00 -12.83 -22.51
C LEU A 369 24.16 -13.28 -23.40
N LYS A 370 23.84 -14.05 -24.44
CA LYS A 370 24.79 -14.34 -25.52
C LYS A 370 25.02 -13.07 -26.37
N PRO A 371 26.20 -12.93 -27.01
CA PRO A 371 26.44 -11.82 -27.94
C PRO A 371 25.40 -11.79 -29.06
N GLY A 372 24.76 -10.64 -29.28
CA GLY A 372 23.72 -10.47 -30.30
C GLY A 372 22.31 -10.90 -29.88
N GLU A 373 22.15 -11.46 -28.66
CA GLU A 373 20.86 -11.97 -28.19
C GLU A 373 19.87 -10.84 -27.91
N ALA A 374 20.32 -9.72 -27.32
CA ALA A 374 19.48 -8.55 -27.06
C ALA A 374 18.85 -7.99 -28.34
N GLU A 375 19.65 -7.86 -29.41
CA GLU A 375 19.23 -7.38 -30.73
C GLU A 375 18.17 -8.29 -31.36
N SER A 376 18.18 -9.58 -31.02
CA SER A 376 17.19 -10.56 -31.48
C SER A 376 15.91 -10.59 -30.63
N LEU A 377 16.04 -10.45 -29.31
CA LEU A 377 14.92 -10.54 -28.37
C LEU A 377 14.01 -9.31 -28.44
N VAL A 378 14.59 -8.11 -28.51
CA VAL A 378 13.82 -6.85 -28.46
C VAL A 378 12.75 -6.78 -29.57
N PRO A 379 13.03 -7.05 -30.85
CA PRO A 379 12.00 -7.05 -31.90
C PRO A 379 10.88 -8.07 -31.65
N ILE A 380 11.22 -9.26 -31.13
CA ILE A 380 10.25 -10.32 -30.84
C ILE A 380 9.32 -9.89 -29.70
N TRP A 381 9.90 -9.35 -28.62
CA TRP A 381 9.14 -8.86 -27.47
C TRP A 381 8.27 -7.67 -27.84
N LEU A 382 8.80 -6.71 -28.62
CA LEU A 382 8.03 -5.56 -29.06
C LEU A 382 6.81 -5.97 -29.89
N LYS A 383 6.96 -6.94 -30.81
CA LYS A 383 5.82 -7.47 -31.57
C LYS A 383 4.76 -8.11 -30.67
N ALA A 384 5.18 -8.86 -29.65
CA ALA A 384 4.27 -9.44 -28.67
C ALA A 384 3.58 -8.38 -27.81
N LEU A 385 4.30 -7.31 -27.44
CA LEU A 385 3.77 -6.17 -26.68
C LEU A 385 2.71 -5.40 -27.47
N VAL A 386 2.92 -5.16 -28.77
CA VAL A 386 1.91 -4.52 -29.63
C VAL A 386 0.61 -5.33 -29.66
N ALA A 387 0.73 -6.66 -29.81
CA ALA A 387 -0.44 -7.54 -29.77
C ALA A 387 -1.10 -7.55 -28.39
N ALA A 388 -0.31 -7.63 -27.31
CA ALA A 388 -0.82 -7.64 -25.94
C ALA A 388 -1.50 -6.32 -25.55
N ALA A 389 -0.97 -5.18 -26.00
CA ALA A 389 -1.57 -3.86 -25.80
C ALA A 389 -2.93 -3.76 -26.51
N SER A 390 -3.00 -4.25 -27.75
CA SER A 390 -4.25 -4.28 -28.53
C SER A 390 -5.32 -5.12 -27.84
N ASP A 391 -4.97 -6.33 -27.38
CA ASP A 391 -5.88 -7.20 -26.62
C ASP A 391 -6.41 -6.51 -25.36
N TYR A 392 -5.53 -5.80 -24.63
CA TYR A 392 -5.88 -5.11 -23.40
C TYR A 392 -6.82 -3.92 -23.63
N LEU A 393 -6.54 -3.10 -24.65
CA LEU A 393 -7.40 -1.95 -24.97
C LEU A 393 -8.78 -2.40 -25.48
N GLN A 394 -8.84 -3.48 -26.26
CA GLN A 394 -10.10 -4.05 -26.74
C GLN A 394 -10.97 -4.62 -25.61
N SER A 395 -10.39 -5.30 -24.62
CA SER A 395 -11.16 -5.81 -23.47
C SER A 395 -11.73 -4.67 -22.62
N ARG A 396 -11.00 -3.56 -22.50
CA ARG A 396 -11.46 -2.35 -21.80
C ARG A 396 -12.61 -1.64 -22.52
N GLN A 397 -12.55 -1.53 -23.85
CA GLN A 397 -13.59 -0.88 -24.66
C GLN A 397 -14.89 -1.68 -24.75
N SER A 398 -14.83 -3.00 -24.61
CA SER A 398 -15.99 -3.90 -24.67
C SER A 398 -16.78 -4.00 -23.35
N GLY A 399 -16.35 -3.29 -22.30
CA GLY A 399 -17.08 -3.21 -21.04
C GLY A 399 -16.97 -4.45 -20.15
N GLU A 400 -16.04 -5.37 -20.42
CA GLU A 400 -15.72 -6.45 -19.48
C GLU A 400 -14.94 -5.88 -18.28
N ILE A 401 -15.68 -5.30 -17.33
CA ILE A 401 -15.18 -4.85 -16.01
C ILE A 401 -14.95 -6.07 -15.11
N SER A 402 -14.27 -7.10 -15.62
CA SER A 402 -13.71 -8.13 -14.75
C SER A 402 -12.25 -7.78 -14.49
N SER A 403 -11.83 -7.83 -13.23
CA SER A 403 -10.44 -7.72 -12.77
C SER A 403 -9.49 -8.78 -13.36
N HIS A 404 -9.97 -9.56 -14.34
CA HIS A 404 -9.36 -10.73 -14.92
C HIS A 404 -8.91 -10.50 -16.38
N GLY A 405 -9.20 -9.34 -17.00
CA GLY A 405 -8.88 -9.07 -18.42
C GLY A 405 -7.38 -9.01 -18.79
N HIS A 406 -6.47 -9.07 -17.81
CA HIS A 406 -5.04 -9.12 -18.06
C HIS A 406 -4.63 -10.47 -18.65
N MET A 407 -3.77 -10.44 -19.67
CA MET A 407 -3.13 -11.65 -20.21
C MET A 407 -4.09 -12.72 -20.78
N GLN A 408 -5.36 -12.42 -21.04
CA GLN A 408 -6.34 -13.37 -21.60
C GLN A 408 -6.30 -13.48 -23.13
N GLY A 409 -5.94 -12.39 -23.82
CA GLY A 409 -5.81 -12.36 -25.27
C GLY A 409 -4.59 -13.12 -25.79
N LYS A 410 -4.60 -13.44 -27.10
CA LYS A 410 -3.53 -14.21 -27.76
C LYS A 410 -2.16 -13.52 -27.65
N GLY A 411 -2.13 -12.19 -27.74
CA GLY A 411 -0.94 -11.37 -27.57
C GLY A 411 -0.43 -11.40 -26.13
N GLY A 412 -1.33 -11.29 -25.14
CA GLY A 412 -1.00 -11.46 -23.73
C GLY A 412 -0.37 -12.82 -23.44
N ILE A 413 -1.02 -13.91 -23.88
CA ILE A 413 -0.49 -15.27 -23.70
C ILE A 413 0.89 -15.44 -24.35
N LEU A 414 1.07 -14.90 -25.55
CA LEU A 414 2.36 -14.90 -26.26
C LEU A 414 3.45 -14.16 -25.45
N LEU A 415 3.16 -12.95 -24.96
CA LEU A 415 4.09 -12.18 -24.14
C LEU A 415 4.50 -12.96 -22.87
N LYS A 416 3.53 -13.54 -22.16
CA LYS A 416 3.80 -14.35 -20.95
C LYS A 416 4.74 -15.51 -21.26
N ARG A 417 4.50 -16.18 -22.39
CA ARG A 417 5.29 -17.33 -22.83
C ARG A 417 6.73 -16.91 -23.13
N LEU A 418 6.92 -15.82 -23.87
CA LEU A 418 8.25 -15.29 -24.20
C LEU A 418 9.04 -14.89 -22.95
N LEU A 419 8.41 -14.21 -21.99
CA LEU A 419 9.08 -13.83 -20.73
C LEU A 419 9.38 -15.05 -19.85
N ARG A 420 8.54 -16.09 -19.90
CA ARG A 420 8.82 -17.36 -19.24
C ARG A 420 10.02 -18.07 -19.88
N GLU A 421 10.03 -18.20 -21.20
CA GLU A 421 11.14 -18.80 -21.96
C GLU A 421 12.45 -18.06 -21.67
N PHE A 422 12.43 -16.73 -21.65
CA PHE A 422 13.57 -15.92 -21.24
C PHE A 422 14.03 -16.26 -19.83
N ALA A 423 13.12 -16.19 -18.85
CA ALA A 423 13.44 -16.50 -17.46
C ALA A 423 14.03 -17.91 -17.31
N ASP A 424 13.41 -18.93 -17.89
CA ASP A 424 13.83 -20.32 -17.78
C ASP A 424 15.21 -20.57 -18.41
N ASN A 425 15.50 -19.91 -19.54
CA ASN A 425 16.79 -20.05 -20.24
C ASN A 425 17.95 -19.33 -19.53
N HIS A 426 17.66 -18.28 -18.75
CA HIS A 426 18.67 -17.35 -18.22
C HIS A 426 18.84 -17.42 -16.69
N ARG A 427 17.96 -18.15 -15.98
CA ARG A 427 18.09 -18.41 -14.53
C ARG A 427 19.19 -19.40 -14.18
N ASN A 428 19.47 -20.32 -15.10
CA ASN A 428 20.29 -21.50 -14.86
C ASN A 428 21.65 -21.42 -15.57
N SER A 429 22.18 -20.22 -15.87
CA SER A 429 23.60 -20.10 -16.26
C SER A 429 24.41 -20.67 -15.10
N PRO A 430 25.02 -21.86 -15.24
CA PRO A 430 25.79 -22.43 -14.15
C PRO A 430 27.10 -21.64 -14.06
N ASN A 431 27.58 -21.49 -12.82
CA ASN A 431 28.89 -21.00 -12.40
C ASN A 431 28.94 -19.55 -11.92
N LEU A 432 28.93 -19.41 -10.59
CA LEU A 432 29.92 -18.63 -9.85
C LEU A 432 30.17 -19.34 -8.51
N THR A 433 31.07 -20.32 -8.57
CA THR A 433 32.00 -20.63 -7.47
C THR A 433 32.98 -19.50 -7.26
#